data_AF-A0A3N5SC05-F1
#
_entry.id   AF-A0A3N5SC05-F1
#
_cell.length_a   1.000
_cell.length_b   1.000
_cell.length_c   1.000
_cell.angle_alpha   90.00
_cell.angle_beta   90.00
_cell.angle_gamma   90.00
#
_symmetry.space_group_name_H-M   'P 1'
#
loop_
_entity.id
_entity.type
_entity.pdbx_description
1 polymer ?
#
loop_
_entity_poly.entity_id
_entity_poly.type
_entity_poly.pdbx_seq_one_letter_code
_entity_poly.pdbx_strand_id
1 'polypeptide(L)'
;MSLLSTRLRNIAVFIYVLLFLLALNLYFNMNYSWEGITLIVRIYIYIFSFYLVFTFSSINIDLFENMYRERFGPPGEQILFLEARVVPLLIIYLVIIVFTLIAGVHRPEWPWAPRNRGAKRALFNLVVYSLFLLFVLKLRRDPFVTIPLFLGMCVVYFYLDMAVDSLAMGGAIFHILMIGKFIIFFFFLFVEFFARRNPLKLLATAVVISVAAYLLSLAAYRIIFVTSQDLSYQKRESGLQLLRLGFTSPLADLKKQVVQNPDQEFFRTLLLFAREYRVDMDFSEEEWESLLFSGSAGMADLISEHVMNRNLQLSYERLLAFALEKS
;
A
#
# COMPACT_ATOMS: atom_id res chain seq x y z
N MET A 1 1.95 -32.18 -16.63
CA MET A 1 1.42 -30.79 -16.65
C MET A 1 1.51 -30.20 -15.25
N SER A 2 1.84 -28.92 -15.09
CA SER A 2 1.85 -28.27 -13.76
C SER A 2 0.42 -27.96 -13.31
N LEU A 3 0.18 -28.00 -12.00
CA LEU A 3 -1.09 -27.63 -11.37
C LEU A 3 -1.51 -26.22 -11.82
N LEU A 4 -0.55 -25.31 -11.89
CA LEU A 4 -0.74 -23.93 -12.34
C LEU A 4 -1.35 -23.84 -13.75
N SER A 5 -0.82 -24.58 -14.72
CA SER A 5 -1.32 -24.53 -16.11
C SER A 5 -2.76 -25.02 -16.22
N THR A 6 -3.10 -26.12 -15.53
CA THR A 6 -4.46 -26.67 -15.52
C THR A 6 -5.44 -25.69 -14.87
N ARG A 7 -5.06 -25.03 -13.77
CA ARG A 7 -5.95 -24.09 -13.06
C ARG A 7 -6.13 -22.79 -13.82
N LEU A 8 -5.06 -22.23 -14.41
CA LEU A 8 -5.15 -21.04 -15.26
C LEU A 8 -6.06 -21.29 -16.47
N ARG A 9 -6.05 -22.51 -17.05
CA ARG A 9 -6.94 -22.87 -18.14
C ARG A 9 -8.42 -22.85 -17.72
N ASN A 10 -8.74 -23.33 -16.52
CA ASN A 10 -10.11 -23.34 -16.02
C ASN A 10 -10.68 -21.93 -15.78
N ILE A 11 -9.82 -20.97 -15.45
CA ILE A 11 -10.21 -19.57 -15.23
C ILE A 11 -9.92 -18.67 -16.43
N ALA A 12 -9.51 -19.23 -17.57
CA ALA A 12 -9.04 -18.47 -18.72
C ALA A 12 -10.09 -17.46 -19.21
N VAL A 13 -11.38 -17.84 -19.20
CA VAL A 13 -12.48 -16.95 -19.55
C VAL A 13 -12.50 -15.70 -18.67
N PHE A 14 -12.33 -15.85 -17.34
CA PHE A 14 -12.28 -14.72 -16.43
C PHE A 14 -11.04 -13.84 -16.65
N ILE A 15 -9.90 -14.45 -17.02
CA ILE A 15 -8.69 -13.71 -17.38
C ILE A 15 -8.93 -12.87 -18.64
N TYR A 16 -9.53 -13.45 -19.68
CA TYR A 16 -9.81 -12.72 -20.92
C TYR A 16 -10.80 -11.58 -20.70
N VAL A 17 -11.86 -11.79 -19.91
CA VAL A 17 -12.80 -10.73 -19.53
C VAL A 17 -12.09 -9.64 -18.73
N LEU A 18 -11.24 -9.99 -17.77
CA LEU A 18 -10.44 -9.01 -17.01
C LEU A 18 -9.53 -8.20 -17.92
N LEU A 19 -8.81 -8.84 -18.84
CA LEU A 19 -7.93 -8.15 -19.79
C LEU A 19 -8.71 -7.20 -20.70
N PHE A 20 -9.87 -7.64 -21.20
CA PHE A 20 -10.76 -6.78 -21.97
C PHE A 20 -11.24 -5.59 -21.16
N LEU A 21 -11.68 -5.80 -19.91
CA LEU A 21 -12.12 -4.72 -19.01
C LEU A 21 -10.98 -3.75 -18.68
N LEU A 22 -9.76 -4.23 -18.45
CA LEU A 22 -8.59 -3.38 -18.21
C LEU A 22 -8.26 -2.53 -19.45
N ALA A 23 -8.28 -3.12 -20.64
CA ALA A 23 -8.06 -2.40 -21.89
C ALA A 23 -9.14 -1.33 -22.14
N LEU A 24 -10.41 -1.69 -21.92
CA LEU A 24 -11.54 -0.77 -21.99
C LEU A 24 -11.36 0.38 -20.99
N ASN A 25 -10.98 0.08 -19.74
CA ASN A 25 -10.74 1.08 -18.71
C ASN A 25 -9.57 2.02 -19.06
N LEU A 26 -8.52 1.50 -19.69
CA LEU A 26 -7.42 2.33 -20.18
C LEU A 26 -7.91 3.28 -21.27
N TYR A 27 -8.61 2.76 -22.28
CA TYR A 27 -9.17 3.58 -23.37
C TYR A 27 -10.08 4.69 -22.83
N PHE A 28 -11.00 4.37 -21.93
CA PHE A 28 -11.95 5.34 -21.41
C PHE A 28 -11.37 6.31 -20.42
N ASN A 29 -10.41 5.89 -19.59
CA ASN A 29 -9.66 6.86 -18.82
C ASN A 29 -8.98 7.80 -19.81
N MET A 30 -8.17 7.30 -20.75
CA MET A 30 -7.35 8.14 -21.67
C MET A 30 -8.16 9.22 -22.38
N ASN A 31 -9.39 8.92 -22.79
CA ASN A 31 -10.20 9.83 -23.62
C ASN A 31 -11.32 10.58 -22.87
N TYR A 32 -11.90 10.02 -21.80
CA TYR A 32 -13.17 10.51 -21.24
C TYR A 32 -13.21 10.61 -19.71
N SER A 33 -12.15 10.22 -18.99
CA SER A 33 -12.09 10.29 -17.52
C SER A 33 -13.24 9.57 -16.79
N TRP A 34 -13.84 8.54 -17.41
CA TRP A 34 -15.11 7.97 -16.92
C TRP A 34 -14.93 7.07 -15.69
N GLU A 35 -15.46 7.50 -14.54
CA GLU A 35 -15.34 6.77 -13.27
C GLU A 35 -16.15 5.47 -13.22
N GLY A 36 -17.25 5.38 -13.98
CA GLY A 36 -18.15 4.22 -13.97
C GLY A 36 -17.47 2.92 -14.40
N ILE A 37 -16.66 2.98 -15.46
CA ILE A 37 -15.90 1.80 -15.92
C ILE A 37 -14.85 1.41 -14.87
N THR A 38 -14.18 2.39 -14.25
CA THR A 38 -13.20 2.12 -13.18
C THR A 38 -13.85 1.38 -12.01
N LEU A 39 -15.10 1.69 -11.65
CA LEU A 39 -15.85 0.97 -10.61
C LEU A 39 -16.17 -0.47 -11.03
N ILE A 40 -16.65 -0.67 -12.27
CA ILE A 40 -16.98 -2.00 -12.80
C ILE A 40 -15.74 -2.91 -12.80
N VAL A 41 -14.61 -2.40 -13.30
CA VAL A 41 -13.34 -3.15 -13.31
C VAL A 41 -12.89 -3.45 -11.88
N ARG A 42 -13.04 -2.51 -10.94
CA ARG A 42 -12.73 -2.75 -9.52
C ARG A 42 -13.54 -3.92 -8.98
N ILE A 43 -14.86 -3.91 -9.13
CA ILE A 43 -15.74 -5.00 -8.66
C ILE A 43 -15.31 -6.34 -9.30
N TYR A 44 -15.00 -6.33 -10.59
CA TYR A 44 -14.53 -7.53 -11.28
C TYR A 44 -13.20 -8.05 -10.72
N ILE A 45 -12.26 -7.18 -10.36
CA ILE A 45 -10.99 -7.56 -9.71
C ILE A 45 -11.26 -8.25 -8.36
N TYR A 46 -12.23 -7.77 -7.56
CA TYR A 46 -12.63 -8.44 -6.31
C TYR A 46 -13.13 -9.87 -6.58
N ILE A 47 -14.08 -10.02 -7.50
CA ILE A 47 -14.67 -11.32 -7.87
C ILE A 47 -13.59 -12.27 -8.41
N PHE A 48 -12.75 -11.78 -9.33
CA PHE A 48 -11.65 -12.53 -9.90
C PHE A 48 -10.66 -13.02 -8.83
N SER A 49 -10.29 -12.16 -7.89
CA SER A 49 -9.35 -12.49 -6.81
C SER A 49 -9.88 -13.60 -5.90
N PHE A 50 -11.15 -13.51 -5.51
CA PHE A 50 -11.80 -14.55 -4.71
C PHE A 50 -11.97 -15.86 -5.47
N TYR A 51 -12.37 -15.81 -6.74
CA TYR A 51 -12.52 -17.00 -7.57
C TYR A 51 -11.19 -17.70 -7.86
N LEU A 52 -10.13 -16.92 -8.08
CA LEU A 52 -8.76 -17.43 -8.22
C LEU A 52 -8.36 -18.17 -6.94
N VAL A 53 -8.49 -17.53 -5.77
CA VAL A 53 -8.19 -18.19 -4.49
C VAL A 53 -9.04 -19.45 -4.27
N PHE A 54 -10.33 -19.39 -4.54
CA PHE A 54 -11.24 -20.53 -4.39
C PHE A 54 -10.76 -21.73 -5.23
N THR A 55 -10.39 -21.49 -6.49
CA THR A 55 -9.92 -22.52 -7.42
C THR A 55 -8.63 -23.19 -6.95
N PHE A 56 -7.73 -22.46 -6.29
CA PHE A 56 -6.50 -22.99 -5.73
C PHE A 56 -6.67 -23.56 -4.30
N SER A 57 -7.72 -23.16 -3.57
CA SER A 57 -8.04 -23.68 -2.23
C SER A 57 -8.74 -25.04 -2.28
N SER A 58 -9.54 -25.30 -3.32
CA SER A 58 -10.28 -26.56 -3.51
C SER A 58 -9.39 -27.78 -3.79
N ILE A 59 -8.07 -27.62 -3.82
CA ILE A 59 -7.11 -28.66 -4.18
C ILE A 59 -6.80 -29.55 -2.97
N ASN A 60 -6.75 -30.86 -3.22
CA ASN A 60 -6.26 -31.83 -2.25
C ASN A 60 -4.71 -31.84 -2.27
N ILE A 61 -4.10 -31.06 -1.37
CA ILE A 61 -2.64 -30.89 -1.28
C ILE A 61 -1.94 -32.23 -1.09
N ASP A 62 -2.52 -33.14 -0.31
CA ASP A 62 -1.90 -34.44 0.03
C ASP A 62 -1.65 -35.31 -1.21
N LEU A 63 -2.59 -35.28 -2.17
CA LEU A 63 -2.46 -36.04 -3.43
C LEU A 63 -1.44 -35.41 -4.38
N PHE A 64 -1.33 -34.08 -4.38
CA PHE A 64 -0.35 -33.36 -5.21
C PHE A 64 1.06 -33.36 -4.61
N GLU A 65 1.21 -33.44 -3.29
CA GLU A 65 2.51 -33.50 -2.61
C GLU A 65 3.28 -34.74 -3.05
N ASN A 66 2.63 -35.91 -3.08
CA ASN A 66 3.24 -37.15 -3.54
C ASN A 66 3.67 -37.06 -5.01
N MET A 67 2.78 -36.59 -5.89
CA MET A 67 3.09 -36.42 -7.32
C MET A 67 4.23 -35.42 -7.57
N TYR A 68 4.30 -34.32 -6.82
CA TYR A 68 5.37 -33.33 -6.96
C TYR A 68 6.69 -33.83 -6.38
N ARG A 69 6.67 -34.61 -5.30
CA ARG A 69 7.86 -35.24 -4.72
C ARG A 69 8.43 -36.31 -5.65
N GLU A 70 7.59 -37.10 -6.30
CA GLU A 70 8.02 -38.07 -7.32
C GLU A 70 8.63 -37.38 -8.54
N ARG A 71 8.06 -36.25 -8.96
CA ARG A 71 8.48 -35.55 -10.19
C ARG A 71 9.68 -34.62 -10.03
N PHE A 72 9.77 -33.90 -8.90
CA PHE A 72 10.77 -32.86 -8.66
C PHE A 72 11.72 -33.20 -7.51
N GLY A 73 11.52 -34.32 -6.82
CA GLY A 73 12.37 -34.75 -5.71
C GLY A 73 12.17 -33.91 -4.43
N PRO A 74 13.24 -33.70 -3.63
CA PRO A 74 13.19 -32.95 -2.37
C PRO A 74 12.57 -31.54 -2.44
N PRO A 75 12.79 -30.70 -3.49
CA PRO A 75 12.17 -29.38 -3.58
C PRO A 75 10.70 -29.42 -4.02
N GLY A 76 10.12 -30.59 -4.33
CA GLY A 76 8.75 -30.71 -4.86
C GLY A 76 7.68 -30.06 -3.97
N GLU A 77 7.83 -30.14 -2.65
CA GLU A 77 6.93 -29.51 -1.68
C GLU A 77 6.99 -27.97 -1.73
N GLN A 78 8.19 -27.41 -1.90
CA GLN A 78 8.40 -25.97 -2.00
C GLN A 78 7.84 -25.40 -3.30
N ILE A 79 8.00 -26.14 -4.40
CA ILE A 79 7.43 -25.80 -5.71
C ILE A 79 5.89 -25.84 -5.62
N LEU A 80 5.33 -26.88 -4.99
CA LEU A 80 3.89 -26.98 -4.78
C LEU A 80 3.36 -25.81 -3.93
N PHE A 81 4.07 -25.43 -2.86
CA PHE A 81 3.74 -24.26 -2.06
C PHE A 81 3.72 -22.98 -2.91
N LEU A 82 4.76 -22.76 -3.72
CA LEU A 82 4.89 -21.58 -4.56
C LEU A 82 3.75 -21.51 -5.60
N GLU A 83 3.46 -22.60 -6.29
CA GLU A 83 2.37 -22.67 -7.29
C GLU A 83 0.99 -22.55 -6.65
N ALA A 84 0.74 -23.15 -5.49
CA ALA A 84 -0.59 -23.21 -4.88
C ALA A 84 -0.95 -21.99 -4.02
N ARG A 85 0.04 -21.25 -3.52
CA ARG A 85 -0.17 -20.16 -2.54
C ARG A 85 0.42 -18.84 -3.00
N VAL A 86 1.68 -18.83 -3.43
CA VAL A 86 2.38 -17.58 -3.78
C VAL A 86 1.91 -17.05 -5.13
N VAL A 87 1.83 -17.90 -6.16
CA VAL A 87 1.46 -17.47 -7.51
C VAL A 87 0.07 -16.84 -7.58
N PRO A 88 -1.01 -17.42 -7.01
CA PRO A 88 -2.33 -16.78 -7.03
C PRO A 88 -2.32 -15.36 -6.44
N LEU A 89 -1.61 -15.16 -5.33
CA LEU A 89 -1.47 -13.85 -4.70
C LEU A 89 -0.62 -12.89 -5.53
N LEU A 90 0.45 -13.37 -6.17
CA LEU A 90 1.24 -12.57 -7.11
C LEU A 90 0.42 -12.13 -8.32
N ILE A 91 -0.44 -12.98 -8.86
CA ILE A 91 -1.35 -12.63 -9.96
C ILE A 91 -2.32 -11.53 -9.50
N ILE A 92 -2.94 -11.67 -8.33
CA ILE A 92 -3.83 -10.64 -7.75
C ILE A 92 -3.08 -9.32 -7.60
N TYR A 93 -1.87 -9.36 -7.03
CA TYR A 93 -1.03 -8.19 -6.82
C TYR A 93 -0.66 -7.50 -8.14
N LEU A 94 -0.30 -8.28 -9.17
CA LEU A 94 0.01 -7.76 -10.50
C LEU A 94 -1.20 -7.07 -11.13
N VAL A 95 -2.39 -7.68 -11.04
CA VAL A 95 -3.64 -7.09 -11.54
C VAL A 95 -3.94 -5.77 -10.83
N ILE A 96 -3.74 -5.69 -9.51
CA ILE A 96 -3.93 -4.46 -8.72
C ILE A 96 -2.94 -3.38 -9.18
N ILE A 97 -1.67 -3.72 -9.43
CA ILE A 97 -0.67 -2.76 -9.94
C ILE A 97 -1.12 -2.23 -11.30
N VAL A 98 -1.44 -3.11 -12.24
CA VAL A 98 -1.87 -2.73 -13.60
C VAL A 98 -3.11 -1.84 -13.54
N PHE A 99 -4.10 -2.21 -12.73
CA PHE A 99 -5.30 -1.40 -12.53
C PHE A 99 -4.98 -0.01 -11.96
N THR A 100 -4.09 0.05 -10.97
CA THR A 100 -3.69 1.33 -10.35
C THR A 100 -2.96 2.23 -11.33
N LEU A 101 -2.09 1.66 -12.18
CA LEU A 101 -1.39 2.37 -13.25
C LEU A 101 -2.39 2.93 -14.28
N ILE A 102 -3.36 2.12 -14.72
CA ILE A 102 -4.40 2.54 -15.66
C ILE A 102 -5.24 3.68 -15.06
N ALA A 103 -5.64 3.54 -13.79
CA ALA A 103 -6.47 4.53 -13.12
C ALA A 103 -5.76 5.88 -12.89
N GLY A 104 -4.42 5.92 -12.94
CA GLY A 104 -3.61 7.12 -12.72
C GLY A 104 -3.17 7.85 -13.99
N VAL A 105 -3.53 7.39 -15.18
CA VAL A 105 -2.88 7.79 -16.45
C VAL A 105 -2.96 9.29 -16.79
N HIS A 106 -3.94 10.03 -16.28
CA HIS A 106 -4.09 11.49 -16.48
C HIS A 106 -3.30 12.34 -15.52
N ARG A 107 -2.65 11.74 -14.52
CA ARG A 107 -1.96 12.51 -13.48
C ARG A 107 -0.58 12.92 -13.95
N PRO A 108 -0.15 14.16 -13.62
CA PRO A 108 1.19 14.64 -13.94
C PRO A 108 2.28 13.79 -13.30
N GLU A 109 1.96 13.12 -12.20
CA GLU A 109 2.85 12.26 -11.44
C GLU A 109 2.77 10.76 -11.85
N TRP A 110 2.07 10.43 -12.94
CA TRP A 110 2.04 9.06 -13.48
C TRP A 110 3.44 8.64 -13.95
N PRO A 111 3.88 7.38 -13.75
CA PRO A 111 3.17 6.22 -13.19
C PRO A 111 3.19 6.11 -11.66
N TRP A 112 3.73 7.11 -10.95
CA TRP A 112 4.11 7.01 -9.54
C TRP A 112 2.99 7.39 -8.58
N ALA A 113 2.09 8.29 -8.99
CA ALA A 113 0.98 8.73 -8.17
C ALA A 113 -0.31 7.92 -8.37
N PRO A 114 -0.81 7.25 -7.32
CA PRO A 114 -2.11 6.58 -7.37
C PRO A 114 -3.28 7.58 -7.24
N ARG A 115 -4.40 7.28 -7.92
CA ARG A 115 -5.63 8.10 -7.99
C ARG A 115 -6.22 8.47 -6.62
N ASN A 116 -6.05 7.63 -5.59
CA ASN A 116 -6.56 7.91 -4.24
C ASN A 116 -5.87 6.99 -3.20
N ARG A 117 -5.26 7.54 -2.13
CA ARG A 117 -4.59 6.75 -1.08
C ARG A 117 -5.55 5.72 -0.45
N GLY A 118 -6.82 6.09 -0.23
CA GLY A 118 -7.83 5.18 0.33
C GLY A 118 -8.22 4.03 -0.60
N ALA A 119 -8.41 4.30 -1.90
CA ALA A 119 -8.73 3.25 -2.88
C ALA A 119 -7.55 2.30 -3.11
N LYS A 120 -6.31 2.82 -3.09
CA LYS A 120 -5.08 2.02 -3.14
C LYS A 120 -5.02 1.06 -1.95
N ARG A 121 -5.28 1.56 -0.75
CA ARG A 121 -5.34 0.73 0.46
C ARG A 121 -6.41 -0.36 0.36
N ALA A 122 -7.63 -0.02 -0.05
CA ALA A 122 -8.70 -1.00 -0.21
C ALA A 122 -8.33 -2.13 -1.19
N LEU A 123 -7.64 -1.78 -2.28
CA LEU A 123 -7.14 -2.74 -3.26
C LEU A 123 -5.98 -3.58 -2.73
N PHE A 124 -5.02 -3.03 -1.98
CA PHE A 124 -3.97 -3.84 -1.37
C PHE A 124 -4.51 -4.74 -0.25
N ASN A 125 -5.50 -4.27 0.50
CA ASN A 125 -6.18 -5.07 1.53
C ASN A 125 -6.92 -6.27 0.90
N LEU A 126 -7.31 -6.21 -0.38
CA LEU A 126 -7.87 -7.35 -1.12
C LEU A 126 -6.94 -8.58 -1.11
N VAL A 127 -5.61 -8.38 -1.15
CA VAL A 127 -4.66 -9.50 -1.09
C VAL A 127 -4.77 -10.21 0.25
N VAL A 128 -4.88 -9.45 1.34
CA VAL A 128 -5.05 -9.98 2.70
C VAL A 128 -6.42 -10.63 2.88
N TYR A 129 -7.49 -10.01 2.36
CA TYR A 129 -8.83 -10.60 2.39
C TYR A 129 -8.90 -11.89 1.58
N SER A 130 -8.24 -11.94 0.42
CA SER A 130 -8.14 -13.16 -0.38
C SER A 130 -7.42 -14.27 0.39
N LEU A 131 -6.44 -13.91 1.22
CA LEU A 131 -5.70 -14.83 2.06
C LEU A 131 -6.54 -15.32 3.28
N PHE A 132 -7.35 -14.45 3.88
CA PHE A 132 -8.33 -14.87 4.90
C PHE A 132 -9.39 -15.80 4.31
N LEU A 133 -9.89 -15.51 3.11
CA LEU A 133 -10.83 -16.36 2.42
C LEU A 133 -10.22 -17.76 2.17
N LEU A 134 -8.96 -17.80 1.73
CA LEU A 134 -8.22 -19.04 1.54
C LEU A 134 -8.20 -19.89 2.82
N PHE A 135 -7.85 -19.27 3.94
CA PHE A 135 -7.81 -19.91 5.25
C PHE A 135 -9.18 -20.45 5.68
N VAL A 136 -10.22 -19.63 5.56
CA VAL A 136 -11.60 -19.99 5.94
C VAL A 136 -12.15 -21.13 5.11
N LEU A 137 -11.96 -21.09 3.79
CA LEU A 137 -12.42 -22.15 2.89
C LEU A 137 -11.76 -23.49 3.23
N LYS A 138 -10.53 -23.46 3.77
CA LYS A 138 -9.81 -24.68 4.12
C LYS A 138 -10.26 -25.32 5.43
N LEU A 139 -10.86 -24.56 6.35
CA LEU A 139 -11.41 -25.09 7.58
C LEU A 139 -12.54 -26.11 7.35
N ARG A 140 -13.14 -26.16 6.13
CA ARG A 140 -14.22 -27.09 5.74
C ARG A 140 -15.36 -27.15 6.76
N ARG A 141 -15.65 -26.02 7.41
CA ARG A 141 -16.76 -25.85 8.35
C ARG A 141 -17.99 -25.35 7.61
N ASP A 142 -19.15 -25.45 8.27
CA ASP A 142 -20.40 -24.99 7.69
C ASP A 142 -20.34 -23.51 7.28
N PRO A 143 -21.08 -23.10 6.22
CA PRO A 143 -21.21 -21.71 5.80
C PRO A 143 -21.55 -20.75 6.94
N PHE A 144 -22.39 -21.21 7.88
CA PHE A 144 -22.81 -20.44 9.06
C PHE A 144 -21.68 -20.11 10.03
N VAL A 145 -20.57 -20.87 10.02
CA VAL A 145 -19.39 -20.60 10.85
C VAL A 145 -18.31 -19.90 10.04
N THR A 146 -18.11 -20.31 8.79
CA THR A 146 -17.07 -19.79 7.91
C THR A 146 -17.31 -18.33 7.51
N ILE A 147 -18.55 -17.95 7.19
CA ILE A 147 -18.87 -16.56 6.80
C ILE A 147 -18.63 -15.58 7.96
N PRO A 148 -19.16 -15.80 9.18
CA PRO A 148 -18.85 -14.92 10.31
C PRO A 148 -17.38 -14.88 10.68
N LEU A 149 -16.65 -16.01 10.58
CA LEU A 149 -15.22 -16.06 10.83
C LEU A 149 -14.43 -15.20 9.83
N PHE A 150 -14.76 -15.32 8.53
CA PHE A 150 -14.17 -14.50 7.48
C PHE A 150 -14.41 -13.00 7.73
N LEU A 151 -15.66 -12.63 7.95
CA LEU A 151 -16.03 -11.24 8.25
C LEU A 151 -15.34 -10.73 9.51
N GLY A 152 -15.29 -11.53 10.57
CA GLY A 152 -14.59 -11.21 11.81
C GLY A 152 -13.11 -10.93 11.58
N MET A 153 -12.41 -11.77 10.80
CA MET A 153 -11.01 -11.52 10.45
C MET A 153 -10.81 -10.26 9.61
N CYS A 154 -11.70 -10.00 8.64
CA CYS A 154 -11.68 -8.76 7.86
C CYS A 154 -11.86 -7.52 8.73
N VAL A 155 -12.80 -7.56 9.69
CA VAL A 155 -13.06 -6.45 10.64
C VAL A 155 -11.87 -6.25 11.57
N VAL A 156 -11.34 -7.31 12.17
CA VAL A 156 -10.15 -7.22 13.04
C VAL A 156 -8.96 -6.64 12.28
N TYR A 157 -8.72 -7.10 11.05
CA TYR A 157 -7.66 -6.55 10.21
C TYR A 157 -7.89 -5.09 9.85
N PHE A 158 -9.14 -4.68 9.57
CA PHE A 158 -9.47 -3.28 9.32
C PHE A 158 -9.16 -2.40 10.53
N TYR A 159 -9.52 -2.82 11.74
CA TYR A 159 -9.17 -2.08 12.96
C TYR A 159 -7.65 -2.02 13.20
N LEU A 160 -6.93 -3.11 12.92
CA LEU A 160 -5.47 -3.12 12.99
C LEU A 160 -4.87 -2.15 11.96
N ASP A 161 -5.41 -2.12 10.75
CA ASP A 161 -4.97 -1.19 9.71
C ASP A 161 -5.22 0.27 10.10
N MET A 162 -6.41 0.57 10.62
CA MET A 162 -6.78 1.88 11.15
C MET A 162 -5.90 2.28 12.34
N ALA A 163 -5.59 1.34 13.25
CA ALA A 163 -4.71 1.60 14.38
C ALA A 163 -3.30 2.01 13.94
N VAL A 164 -2.77 1.39 12.86
CA VAL A 164 -1.48 1.78 12.28
C VAL A 164 -1.50 3.20 11.72
N ASP A 165 -2.64 3.68 11.22
CA ASP A 165 -2.75 5.05 10.74
C ASP A 165 -3.00 6.06 11.85
N SER A 166 -3.83 5.71 12.83
CA SER A 166 -4.17 6.62 13.92
C SER A 166 -2.99 6.80 14.87
N LEU A 167 -2.18 5.75 15.02
CA LEU A 167 -0.89 5.80 15.70
C LEU A 167 0.19 6.41 14.79
N ALA A 168 -0.17 7.42 13.99
CA ALA A 168 0.73 8.29 13.22
C ALA A 168 1.75 9.05 14.09
N MET A 169 1.92 8.65 15.35
CA MET A 169 3.06 8.98 16.17
C MET A 169 4.21 8.04 15.77
N GLY A 170 5.14 8.56 14.97
CA GLY A 170 6.23 7.76 14.42
C GLY A 170 7.13 7.11 15.49
N GLY A 171 7.95 6.14 15.07
CA GLY A 171 8.95 5.51 15.94
C GLY A 171 8.69 4.02 16.26
N ALA A 172 9.12 3.58 17.45
CA ALA A 172 9.22 2.15 17.81
C ALA A 172 7.89 1.38 17.69
N ILE A 173 6.77 2.02 18.03
CA ILE A 173 5.44 1.42 17.97
C ILE A 173 5.04 1.11 16.51
N PHE A 174 5.34 2.03 15.59
CA PHE A 174 5.06 1.84 14.17
C PHE A 174 5.81 0.62 13.61
N HIS A 175 7.07 0.42 14.01
CA HIS A 175 7.85 -0.77 13.64
C HIS A 175 7.20 -2.07 14.13
N ILE A 176 6.79 -2.11 15.40
CA ILE A 176 6.15 -3.30 16.00
C ILE A 176 4.87 -3.64 15.26
N LEU A 177 4.02 -2.65 14.97
CA LEU A 177 2.76 -2.87 14.27
C LEU A 177 2.96 -3.32 12.82
N MET A 178 3.93 -2.74 12.11
CA MET A 178 4.25 -3.14 10.74
C MET A 178 4.81 -4.57 10.68
N ILE A 179 5.72 -4.94 11.58
CA ILE A 179 6.22 -6.30 11.71
C ILE A 179 5.06 -7.24 12.07
N GLY A 180 4.19 -6.86 13.01
CA GLY A 180 2.99 -7.62 13.37
C GLY A 180 2.06 -7.89 12.18
N LYS A 181 1.82 -6.88 11.33
CA LYS A 181 1.07 -7.05 10.08
C LYS A 181 1.70 -8.08 9.15
N PHE A 182 3.03 -8.02 8.95
CA PHE A 182 3.73 -9.01 8.14
C PHE A 182 3.67 -10.41 8.76
N ILE A 183 3.82 -10.53 10.08
CA ILE A 183 3.70 -11.82 10.79
C ILE A 183 2.35 -12.44 10.56
N ILE A 184 1.26 -11.68 10.73
CA ILE A 184 -0.10 -12.16 10.48
C ILE A 184 -0.23 -12.64 9.03
N PHE A 185 0.23 -11.84 8.07
CA PHE A 185 0.17 -12.16 6.65
C PHE A 185 0.92 -13.47 6.32
N PHE A 186 2.19 -13.57 6.70
CA PHE A 186 3.02 -14.74 6.41
C PHE A 186 2.60 -15.97 7.22
N PHE A 187 2.11 -15.79 8.44
CA PHE A 187 1.56 -16.87 9.25
C PHE A 187 0.40 -17.55 8.51
N PHE A 188 -0.60 -16.79 8.09
CA PHE A 188 -1.73 -17.36 7.36
C PHE A 188 -1.34 -17.86 5.96
N LEU A 189 -0.30 -17.30 5.33
CA LEU A 189 0.25 -17.83 4.08
C LEU A 189 0.85 -19.24 4.26
N PHE A 190 1.57 -19.46 5.36
CA PHE A 190 2.33 -20.69 5.62
C PHE A 190 1.56 -21.76 6.41
N VAL A 191 0.48 -21.38 7.10
CA VAL A 191 -0.20 -22.22 8.10
C VAL A 191 -0.52 -23.62 7.57
N GLU A 192 -0.99 -23.75 6.35
CA GLU A 192 -1.42 -25.04 5.82
C GLU A 192 -0.28 -26.01 5.52
N PHE A 193 0.87 -25.51 5.07
CA PHE A 193 2.02 -26.34 4.71
C PHE A 193 2.87 -26.69 5.94
N PHE A 194 3.02 -25.76 6.88
CA PHE A 194 3.92 -25.95 8.03
C PHE A 194 3.21 -26.36 9.33
N ALA A 195 1.94 -25.99 9.57
CA ALA A 195 1.27 -26.34 10.84
C ALA A 195 1.11 -27.85 11.04
N ARG A 196 0.95 -28.60 9.94
CA ARG A 196 0.80 -30.07 9.96
C ARG A 196 2.01 -30.79 10.54
N ARG A 197 3.21 -30.23 10.34
CA ARG A 197 4.47 -30.86 10.73
C ARG A 197 5.01 -30.30 12.04
N ASN A 198 5.03 -28.96 12.19
CA ASN A 198 5.51 -28.32 13.40
C ASN A 198 5.01 -26.86 13.52
N PRO A 199 4.10 -26.55 14.47
CA PRO A 199 3.57 -25.19 14.65
C PRO A 199 4.63 -24.18 15.12
N LEU A 200 5.67 -24.62 15.84
CA LEU A 200 6.78 -23.74 16.22
C LEU A 200 7.62 -23.37 15.01
N LYS A 201 7.85 -24.32 14.09
CA LYS A 201 8.56 -24.05 12.83
C LYS A 201 7.79 -23.05 11.97
N LEU A 202 6.46 -23.18 11.88
CA LEU A 202 5.58 -22.20 11.22
C LEU A 202 5.74 -20.80 11.79
N LEU A 203 5.65 -20.66 13.12
CA LEU A 203 5.77 -19.36 13.76
C LEU A 203 7.16 -18.76 13.53
N ALA A 204 8.22 -19.56 13.67
CA ALA A 204 9.60 -19.13 13.44
C ALA A 204 9.82 -18.69 11.99
N THR A 205 9.36 -19.46 10.99
CA THR A 205 9.51 -19.07 9.57
C THR A 205 8.68 -17.84 9.23
N ALA A 206 7.46 -17.72 9.76
CA ALA A 206 6.64 -16.53 9.59
C ALA A 206 7.34 -15.29 10.16
N VAL A 207 7.89 -15.36 11.36
CA VAL A 207 8.63 -14.24 11.99
C VAL A 207 9.88 -13.87 11.18
N VAL A 208 10.73 -14.85 10.83
CA VAL A 208 11.96 -14.60 10.07
C VAL A 208 11.67 -13.94 8.72
N ILE A 209 10.71 -14.48 7.97
CA ILE A 209 10.34 -13.95 6.65
C ILE A 209 9.68 -12.58 6.78
N SER A 210 8.89 -12.34 7.84
CA SER A 210 8.29 -11.04 8.11
C SER A 210 9.32 -9.96 8.39
N VAL A 211 10.31 -10.26 9.24
CA VAL A 211 11.42 -9.34 9.52
C VAL A 211 12.22 -9.08 8.25
N ALA A 212 12.54 -10.11 7.47
CA ALA A 212 13.25 -9.96 6.21
C ALA A 212 12.48 -9.10 5.19
N ALA A 213 11.17 -9.34 5.01
CA ALA A 213 10.32 -8.55 4.11
C ALA A 213 10.17 -7.10 4.59
N TYR A 214 10.06 -6.90 5.90
CA TYR A 214 10.01 -5.58 6.50
C TYR A 214 11.32 -4.81 6.25
N LEU A 215 12.48 -5.42 6.50
CA LEU A 215 13.79 -4.81 6.22
C LEU A 215 13.98 -4.52 4.72
N LEU A 216 13.52 -5.41 3.85
CA LEU A 216 13.52 -5.19 2.40
C LEU A 216 12.66 -3.97 2.04
N SER A 217 11.48 -3.83 2.64
CA SER A 217 10.59 -2.68 2.39
C SER A 217 11.21 -1.36 2.86
N LEU A 218 11.87 -1.36 4.03
CA LEU A 218 12.61 -0.21 4.54
C LEU A 218 13.77 0.16 3.62
N ALA A 219 14.55 -0.83 3.18
CA ALA A 219 15.65 -0.63 2.25
C ALA A 219 15.15 -0.07 0.91
N ALA A 220 14.02 -0.56 0.40
CA ALA A 220 13.40 -0.04 -0.81
C ALA A 220 13.00 1.43 -0.66
N TYR A 221 12.33 1.83 0.43
CA TYR A 221 12.00 3.23 0.69
C TYR A 221 13.26 4.10 0.80
N ARG A 222 14.31 3.60 1.45
CA ARG A 222 15.59 4.32 1.57
C ARG A 222 16.27 4.50 0.23
N ILE A 223 16.33 3.45 -0.59
CA ILE A 223 16.91 3.51 -1.93
C ILE A 223 16.14 4.51 -2.79
N ILE A 224 14.81 4.39 -2.84
CA ILE A 224 13.95 5.31 -3.61
C ILE A 224 14.21 6.76 -3.16
N PHE A 225 14.26 7.03 -1.86
CA PHE A 225 14.49 8.38 -1.35
C PHE A 225 15.83 8.99 -1.80
N VAL A 226 16.90 8.19 -1.79
CA VAL A 226 18.25 8.64 -2.13
C VAL A 226 18.46 8.74 -3.65
N THR A 227 17.84 7.88 -4.45
CA THR A 227 18.04 7.84 -5.92
C THR A 227 17.04 8.69 -6.69
N SER A 228 15.89 9.03 -6.11
CA SER A 228 14.88 9.86 -6.78
C SER A 228 15.37 11.29 -6.94
N GLN A 229 14.96 11.91 -8.06
CA GLN A 229 15.24 13.32 -8.33
C GLN A 229 14.69 14.23 -7.22
N ASP A 230 15.36 15.34 -6.99
CA ASP A 230 14.87 16.37 -6.08
C ASP A 230 13.48 16.86 -6.52
N LEU A 231 12.64 17.18 -5.53
CA LEU A 231 11.25 17.63 -5.72
C LEU A 231 10.30 16.61 -6.38
N SER A 232 10.74 15.40 -6.66
CA SER A 232 9.88 14.36 -7.22
C SER A 232 8.84 13.85 -6.22
N TYR A 233 7.71 13.37 -6.74
CA TYR A 233 6.67 12.69 -5.95
C TYR A 233 7.23 11.47 -5.18
N GLN A 234 8.15 10.72 -5.80
CA GLN A 234 8.76 9.53 -5.21
C GLN A 234 9.60 9.87 -3.98
N LYS A 235 10.40 10.94 -4.05
CA LYS A 235 11.20 11.43 -2.93
C LYS A 235 10.31 11.92 -1.79
N ARG A 236 9.22 12.63 -2.12
CA ARG A 236 8.19 13.05 -1.15
C ARG A 236 7.60 11.87 -0.39
N GLU A 237 6.99 10.92 -1.09
CA GLU A 237 6.26 9.82 -0.47
C GLU A 237 7.20 8.87 0.28
N SER A 238 8.36 8.51 -0.28
CA SER A 238 9.36 7.70 0.42
C SER A 238 9.91 8.41 1.66
N GLY A 239 10.14 9.73 1.59
CA GLY A 239 10.56 10.56 2.72
C GLY A 239 9.52 10.58 3.84
N LEU A 240 8.24 10.75 3.49
CA LEU A 240 7.14 10.69 4.46
C LEU A 240 7.01 9.30 5.11
N GLN A 241 7.23 8.21 4.36
CA GLN A 241 7.24 6.87 4.95
C GLN A 241 8.43 6.67 5.88
N LEU A 242 9.62 7.14 5.50
CA LEU A 242 10.81 7.12 6.37
C LEU A 242 10.60 7.94 7.65
N LEU A 243 9.92 9.08 7.56
CA LEU A 243 9.53 9.86 8.76
C LEU A 243 8.60 9.04 9.66
N ARG A 244 7.54 8.41 9.13
CA ARG A 244 6.69 7.51 9.94
C ARG A 244 7.47 6.40 10.63
N LEU A 245 8.53 5.93 9.98
CA LEU A 245 9.45 4.91 10.47
C LEU A 245 10.49 5.45 11.48
N GLY A 246 10.42 6.71 11.93
CA GLY A 246 11.35 7.24 12.94
C GLY A 246 12.61 7.91 12.39
N PHE A 247 12.81 7.97 11.07
CA PHE A 247 14.03 8.53 10.50
C PHE A 247 13.88 10.04 10.28
N THR A 248 14.69 10.85 10.96
CA THR A 248 14.68 12.33 10.80
C THR A 248 15.43 12.83 9.56
N SER A 249 16.31 12.01 8.96
CA SER A 249 17.13 12.40 7.81
C SER A 249 16.37 13.00 6.61
N PRO A 250 15.11 12.62 6.28
CA PRO A 250 14.38 13.22 5.17
C PRO A 250 13.87 14.65 5.42
N LEU A 251 13.82 15.13 6.67
CA LEU A 251 13.17 16.40 7.02
C LEU A 251 13.72 17.60 6.23
N ALA A 252 15.04 17.70 6.09
CA ALA A 252 15.68 18.82 5.41
C ALA A 252 15.34 18.86 3.91
N ASP A 253 15.29 17.71 3.23
CA ASP A 253 14.93 17.64 1.82
C ASP A 253 13.43 17.89 1.60
N LEU A 254 12.58 17.35 2.48
CA LEU A 254 11.15 17.57 2.44
C LEU A 254 10.78 19.03 2.73
N LYS A 255 11.53 19.72 3.62
CA LYS A 255 11.41 21.15 3.85
C LYS A 255 11.58 21.93 2.53
N LYS A 256 12.68 21.68 1.80
CA LYS A 256 12.95 22.33 0.51
C LYS A 256 11.82 22.09 -0.48
N GLN A 257 11.26 20.88 -0.49
CA GLN A 257 10.17 20.53 -1.39
C GLN A 257 8.87 21.27 -1.06
N VAL A 258 8.54 21.48 0.20
CA VAL A 258 7.37 22.28 0.60
C VAL A 258 7.51 23.73 0.16
N VAL A 259 8.69 24.33 0.32
CA VAL A 259 8.93 25.74 -0.08
C VAL A 259 8.75 25.94 -1.58
N GLN A 260 9.22 24.97 -2.38
CA GLN A 260 9.21 25.10 -3.85
C GLN A 260 7.90 24.61 -4.48
N ASN A 261 7.22 23.64 -3.88
CA ASN A 261 5.91 23.15 -4.32
C ASN A 261 4.94 23.10 -3.13
N PRO A 262 4.32 24.24 -2.79
CA PRO A 262 3.51 24.37 -1.59
C PRO A 262 2.22 23.55 -1.70
N ASP A 263 2.08 22.56 -0.81
CA ASP A 263 0.89 21.71 -0.69
C ASP A 263 0.44 21.67 0.77
N GLN A 264 -0.80 22.06 1.03
CA GLN A 264 -1.32 22.25 2.40
C GLN A 264 -1.30 20.94 3.20
N GLU A 265 -1.75 19.83 2.60
CA GLU A 265 -1.79 18.53 3.27
C GLU A 265 -0.37 18.03 3.57
N PHE A 266 0.57 18.21 2.62
CA PHE A 266 1.97 17.89 2.81
C PHE A 266 2.58 18.67 3.96
N PHE A 267 2.41 19.99 3.96
CA PHE A 267 3.01 20.86 4.95
C PHE A 267 2.49 20.55 6.35
N ARG A 268 1.17 20.38 6.49
CA ARG A 268 0.56 19.95 7.75
C ARG A 268 1.16 18.64 8.25
N THR A 269 1.32 17.66 7.36
CA THR A 269 1.92 16.36 7.70
C THR A 269 3.38 16.52 8.14
N LEU A 270 4.15 17.37 7.46
CA LEU A 270 5.56 17.63 7.78
C LEU A 270 5.71 18.34 9.14
N LEU A 271 4.86 19.32 9.44
CA LEU A 271 4.84 20.00 10.74
C LEU A 271 4.51 19.05 11.90
N LEU A 272 3.59 18.10 11.70
CA LEU A 272 3.29 17.07 12.70
C LEU A 272 4.54 16.24 13.03
N PHE A 273 5.28 15.79 12.01
CA PHE A 273 6.52 15.04 12.22
C PHE A 273 7.62 15.90 12.85
N ALA A 274 7.79 17.15 12.41
CA ALA A 274 8.77 18.06 12.99
C ALA A 274 8.54 18.26 14.50
N ARG A 275 7.29 18.51 14.90
CA ARG A 275 6.89 18.65 16.30
C ARG A 275 7.13 17.36 17.10
N GLU A 276 6.81 16.21 16.52
CA GLU A 276 7.00 14.91 17.17
C GLU A 276 8.49 14.58 17.38
N TYR A 277 9.32 14.82 16.37
CA TYR A 277 10.77 14.60 16.47
C TYR A 277 11.50 15.72 17.23
N ARG A 278 10.78 16.76 17.69
CA ARG A 278 11.35 17.96 18.33
C ARG A 278 12.44 18.59 17.47
N VAL A 279 12.24 18.56 16.15
CA VAL A 279 13.12 19.22 15.19
C VAL A 279 12.46 20.54 14.84
N ASP A 280 13.12 21.64 15.18
CA ASP A 280 12.69 22.95 14.72
C ASP A 280 12.89 23.03 13.20
N MET A 281 11.80 23.31 12.51
CA MET A 281 11.85 23.63 11.09
C MET A 281 12.26 25.09 10.99
N ASP A 282 13.56 25.34 10.99
CA ASP A 282 14.15 26.68 10.88
C ASP A 282 13.90 27.24 9.48
N PHE A 283 12.67 27.66 9.21
CA PHE A 283 12.31 28.43 8.02
C PHE A 283 12.81 29.86 8.17
N SER A 284 13.41 30.41 7.11
CA SER A 284 13.75 31.83 7.06
C SER A 284 12.48 32.70 6.95
N GLU A 285 12.60 33.99 7.26
CA GLU A 285 11.49 34.94 7.10
C GLU A 285 10.96 34.96 5.66
N GLU A 286 11.86 34.91 4.67
CA GLU A 286 11.49 34.83 3.25
C GLU A 286 10.76 33.53 2.88
N GLU A 287 11.15 32.39 3.48
CA GLU A 287 10.48 31.11 3.27
C GLU A 287 9.07 31.11 3.88
N TRP A 288 8.91 31.69 5.07
CA TRP A 288 7.60 31.85 5.70
C TRP A 288 6.66 32.73 4.88
N GLU A 289 7.16 33.87 4.38
CA GLU A 289 6.39 34.74 3.51
C GLU A 289 6.01 34.04 2.20
N SER A 290 6.95 33.35 1.56
CA SER A 290 6.69 32.60 0.33
C SER A 290 5.59 31.55 0.54
N LEU A 291 5.59 30.87 1.68
CA LEU A 291 4.57 29.89 2.02
C LEU A 291 3.21 30.55 2.31
N LEU A 292 3.18 31.70 2.98
CA LEU A 292 1.97 32.45 3.30
C LEU A 292 1.21 32.87 2.02
N PHE A 293 1.95 33.26 0.98
CA PHE A 293 1.39 33.75 -0.29
C PHE A 293 1.29 32.66 -1.37
N SER A 294 1.61 31.40 -1.05
CA SER A 294 1.69 30.30 -2.03
C SER A 294 0.38 29.73 -2.58
N GLY A 295 -0.78 30.28 -2.19
CA GLY A 295 -1.97 30.21 -3.05
C GLY A 295 -3.20 29.46 -2.54
N SER A 296 -3.25 28.95 -1.31
CA SER A 296 -4.53 28.50 -0.71
C SER A 296 -4.84 29.18 0.62
N ALA A 297 -6.10 29.58 0.82
CA ALA A 297 -6.56 30.21 2.06
C ALA A 297 -6.27 29.31 3.29
N GLY A 298 -6.41 27.99 3.12
CA GLY A 298 -6.10 27.03 4.19
C GLY A 298 -4.61 26.90 4.52
N MET A 299 -3.72 27.12 3.55
CA MET A 299 -2.27 27.21 3.81
C MET A 299 -1.94 28.51 4.57
N ALA A 300 -2.54 29.61 4.14
CA ALA A 300 -2.38 30.91 4.80
C ALA A 300 -2.87 30.89 6.26
N ASP A 301 -4.01 30.25 6.55
CA ASP A 301 -4.53 30.09 7.92
C ASP A 301 -3.57 29.28 8.81
N LEU A 302 -3.08 28.14 8.32
CA LEU A 302 -2.12 27.28 9.03
C LEU A 302 -0.81 28.01 9.36
N ILE A 303 -0.32 28.81 8.42
CA ILE A 303 0.92 29.58 8.57
C ILE A 303 0.70 30.77 9.48
N SER A 304 -0.43 31.47 9.37
CA SER A 304 -0.77 32.61 10.22
C SER A 304 -0.79 32.23 11.70
N GLU A 305 -1.31 31.04 12.04
CA GLU A 305 -1.24 30.49 13.40
C GLU A 305 0.22 30.33 13.90
N HIS A 306 1.14 29.93 13.03
CA HIS A 306 2.56 29.77 13.38
C HIS A 306 3.33 31.11 13.41
N VAL A 307 3.00 32.01 12.49
CA VAL A 307 3.58 33.36 12.36
C VAL A 307 3.20 34.25 13.54
N MET A 308 1.92 34.25 13.94
CA MET A 308 1.44 35.01 15.11
C MET A 308 2.13 34.56 16.41
N ASN A 309 2.45 33.27 16.52
CA ASN A 309 3.16 32.73 17.68
C ASN A 309 4.68 33.04 17.67
N ARG A 310 5.27 33.39 16.51
CA ARG A 310 6.72 33.65 16.35
C ARG A 310 7.09 35.13 16.11
N ASN A 311 6.13 36.06 16.04
CA ASN A 311 6.35 37.50 15.81
C ASN A 311 7.20 37.82 14.55
N LEU A 312 6.97 37.12 13.45
CA LEU A 312 7.69 37.38 12.20
C LEU A 312 7.23 38.72 11.57
N GLN A 313 8.17 39.54 11.10
CA GLN A 313 7.88 40.78 10.41
C GLN A 313 7.56 40.47 8.94
N LEU A 314 6.33 40.74 8.52
CA LEU A 314 5.91 40.58 7.12
C LEU A 314 6.20 41.86 6.34
N SER A 315 6.79 41.74 5.16
CA SER A 315 7.04 42.85 4.24
C SER A 315 5.72 43.39 3.67
N TYR A 316 5.49 44.69 3.90
CA TYR A 316 4.34 45.42 3.38
C TYR A 316 4.26 45.39 1.84
N GLU A 317 5.40 45.39 1.15
CA GLU A 317 5.47 45.37 -0.31
C GLU A 317 4.93 44.07 -0.90
N ARG A 318 5.20 42.94 -0.26
CA ARG A 318 4.71 41.62 -0.70
C ARG A 318 3.22 41.42 -0.42
N LEU A 319 2.72 41.95 0.70
CA LEU A 319 1.28 42.00 0.99
C LEU A 319 0.51 42.75 -0.10
N LEU A 320 1.04 43.90 -0.52
CA LEU A 320 0.43 44.75 -1.54
C LEU A 320 0.52 44.10 -2.93
N ALA A 321 1.64 43.47 -3.27
CA ALA A 321 1.81 42.72 -4.51
C ALA A 321 0.82 41.53 -4.62
N PHE A 322 0.67 40.73 -3.56
CA PHE A 322 -0.28 39.61 -3.54
C PHE A 322 -1.74 40.08 -3.63
N ALA A 323 -2.08 41.18 -2.96
CA ALA A 323 -3.42 41.77 -3.03
C ALA A 323 -3.76 42.28 -4.45
N LEU A 324 -2.78 42.84 -5.16
CA LEU A 324 -2.93 43.32 -6.54
C LEU A 324 -2.98 42.17 -7.57
N GLU A 325 -2.31 41.05 -7.33
CA GLU A 325 -2.30 39.89 -8.24
C GLU A 325 -3.62 39.08 -8.20
N LYS A 326 -4.38 39.20 -7.09
CA LYS A 326 -5.66 38.50 -6.87
C LYS A 326 -6.91 39.37 -7.08
N SER A 327 -6.77 40.68 -7.21
CA SER A 327 -7.86 41.62 -7.56
C SER A 327 -8.06 41.68 -9.07
#